data_AF-A0A5M3XK51-F1
#
_entry.id   AF-A0A5M3XK51-F1
#
_cell.length_a   1.000
_cell.length_b   1.000
_cell.length_c   1.000
_cell.angle_alpha   90.00
_cell.angle_beta   90.00
_cell.angle_gamma   90.00
#
_symmetry.space_group_name_H-M   'P 1'
#
loop_
_entity.id
_entity.type
_entity.pdbx_description
1 polymer ?
#
loop_
_entity_poly.entity_id
_entity_poly.type
_entity_poly.pdbx_seq_one_letter_code
_entity_poly.pdbx_strand_id
1 'polypeptide(L)'
;MTTVPVLLSTAVAVVPSQKIYAKLGPALHPLALIEEMSSLARLGTLPARLDDGRLVVYTSRHVAWLYPSNRGDAYSLGSAVPRTFRDEERLVAAALLIRCQYGWQAFQHVRDVRLGMSAHWDLLMRAWAQAEAPVTARSQLPPSHARYLDLMSRVIEAGRDIEVAKQHGAEPLLYRNKASAREERHSARDVYTFQLLRSADVAEGAVLYVRERPELRGRVKRLKGAELTIRFERAIDYGQVPASGALMAMPSDRIFQAQADAVTRLREGRSANPRLLHQLVNRQVSPYEPDGHAQPREPLDRESGQLAAFQRALGAPDMLLVLGPPGTGKTRTIAQIVTACAGRQRVLITSHTNRAVDNVLEKLPEDVFTVRIGNEDKMSAHAKSLIVETRVQQEQSRILAGTEGTAAALAAFSGPNAPAQRWLSYLAQCPRQRLISRLHRRTAGGRAGSSRRAGDRAAGRSPEQGRA
;
A
#
# COMPACT_ATOMS: atom_id res chain seq x y z
N MET A 1 -10.21 -5.18 12.35
CA MET A 1 -11.30 -4.21 12.18
C MET A 1 -12.21 -4.30 13.38
N THR A 2 -12.17 -3.29 14.25
CA THR A 2 -13.13 -3.15 15.34
C THR A 2 -14.27 -2.29 14.79
N THR A 3 -15.30 -2.92 14.23
CA THR A 3 -16.51 -2.22 13.77
C THR A 3 -17.60 -2.39 14.81
N VAL A 4 -18.01 -1.30 15.45
CA VAL A 4 -19.08 -1.31 16.45
C VAL A 4 -20.36 -0.81 15.78
N PRO A 5 -21.42 -1.64 15.65
CA PRO A 5 -22.70 -1.18 15.15
C PRO A 5 -23.37 -0.27 16.19
N VAL A 6 -23.88 0.89 15.75
CA VAL A 6 -24.59 1.84 16.61
C VAL A 6 -25.96 2.13 16.03
N LEU A 7 -27.01 1.89 16.81
CA LEU A 7 -28.39 2.21 16.42
C LEU A 7 -28.81 3.55 17.01
N LEU A 8 -29.17 4.50 16.15
CA LEU A 8 -29.72 5.79 16.55
C LEU A 8 -31.26 5.69 16.60
N SER A 9 -31.83 6.06 17.75
CA SER A 9 -33.25 5.89 18.06
C SER A 9 -34.16 7.00 17.54
N THR A 10 -33.60 8.11 17.05
CA THR A 10 -34.35 9.24 16.49
C THR A 10 -33.67 9.75 15.22
N ALA A 11 -34.36 10.60 14.46
CA ALA A 11 -33.73 11.33 13.34
C ALA A 11 -32.59 12.21 13.85
N VAL A 12 -31.54 12.35 13.04
CA VAL A 12 -30.38 13.20 13.34
C VAL A 12 -30.47 14.48 12.51
N ALA A 13 -30.47 15.63 13.18
CA ALA A 13 -30.47 16.93 12.52
C ALA A 13 -29.05 17.36 12.13
N VAL A 14 -28.90 17.84 10.89
CA VAL A 14 -27.65 18.41 10.37
C VAL A 14 -27.89 19.80 9.82
N VAL A 15 -27.10 20.76 10.27
CA VAL A 15 -27.15 22.16 9.81
C VAL A 15 -25.85 22.46 9.04
N PRO A 16 -25.90 22.70 7.72
CA PRO A 16 -24.74 23.15 6.95
C PRO A 16 -24.22 24.49 7.44
N SER A 17 -22.93 24.58 7.78
CA SER A 17 -22.32 25.87 8.14
C SER A 17 -22.11 26.75 6.89
N GLN A 18 -22.16 28.07 7.02
CA GLN A 18 -21.89 28.98 5.89
C GLN A 18 -20.49 28.75 5.27
N LYS A 19 -19.51 28.34 6.07
CA LYS A 19 -18.15 28.03 5.63
C LYS A 19 -18.09 26.83 4.68
N ILE A 20 -19.04 25.90 4.74
CA ILE A 20 -19.01 24.72 3.90
C ILE A 20 -19.40 25.02 2.44
N TYR A 21 -20.32 25.98 2.25
CA TYR A 21 -20.71 26.44 0.91
C TYR A 21 -19.53 27.08 0.16
N ALA A 22 -18.57 27.68 0.87
CA ALA A 22 -17.37 28.26 0.29
C ALA A 22 -16.25 27.22 0.03
N LYS A 23 -16.26 26.08 0.74
CA LYS A 23 -15.20 25.05 0.67
C LYS A 23 -15.54 23.88 -0.26
N LEU A 24 -16.82 23.62 -0.48
CA LEU A 24 -17.28 22.63 -1.45
C LEU A 24 -17.18 23.23 -2.85
N GLY A 25 -16.53 22.52 -3.77
CA GLY A 25 -16.50 22.92 -5.17
C GLY A 25 -17.92 22.97 -5.78
N PRO A 26 -18.11 23.63 -6.94
CA PRO A 26 -19.43 23.90 -7.52
C PRO A 26 -20.25 22.64 -7.89
N ALA A 27 -19.67 21.45 -7.78
CA ALA A 27 -20.28 20.17 -8.14
C ALA A 27 -20.96 19.42 -6.97
N LEU A 28 -20.79 19.84 -5.70
CA LEU A 28 -21.38 19.13 -4.56
C LEU A 28 -22.13 20.08 -3.61
N HIS A 29 -23.45 19.91 -3.55
CA HIS A 29 -24.30 20.67 -2.64
C HIS A 29 -24.34 20.00 -1.24
N PRO A 30 -24.25 20.76 -0.13
CA PRO A 30 -24.29 20.19 1.23
C PRO A 30 -25.51 19.31 1.51
N LEU A 31 -26.67 19.64 0.94
CA LEU A 31 -27.89 18.84 1.10
C LEU A 31 -27.76 17.44 0.46
N ALA A 32 -27.14 17.34 -0.72
CA ALA A 32 -26.92 16.07 -1.39
C ALA A 32 -25.99 15.14 -0.58
N LEU A 33 -25.00 15.74 0.10
CA LEU A 33 -24.11 15.00 1.00
C LEU A 33 -24.89 14.45 2.23
N ILE A 34 -25.79 15.25 2.80
CA ILE A 34 -26.63 14.83 3.93
C ILE A 34 -27.61 13.73 3.51
N GLU A 35 -28.17 13.81 2.30
CA GLU A 35 -29.03 12.77 1.72
C GLU A 35 -28.27 11.45 1.49
N GLU A 36 -27.03 11.52 1.01
CA GLU A 36 -26.16 10.35 0.88
C GLU A 36 -25.89 9.70 2.25
N MET A 37 -25.53 10.50 3.25
CA MET A 37 -25.33 10.03 4.62
C MET A 37 -26.61 9.37 5.17
N SER A 38 -27.77 9.98 4.96
CA SER A 38 -29.08 9.46 5.37
C SER A 38 -29.36 8.10 4.73
N SER A 39 -29.08 7.95 3.44
CA SER A 39 -29.27 6.71 2.68
C SER A 39 -28.37 5.58 3.20
N LEU A 40 -27.08 5.87 3.40
CA LEU A 40 -26.12 4.92 3.95
C LEU A 40 -26.47 4.52 5.41
N ALA A 41 -26.94 5.48 6.22
CA ALA A 41 -27.34 5.19 7.60
C ALA A 41 -28.59 4.31 7.67
N ARG A 42 -29.54 4.47 6.75
CA ARG A 42 -30.73 3.59 6.67
C ARG A 42 -30.35 2.16 6.29
N LEU A 43 -29.35 2.01 5.42
CA LEU A 43 -28.77 0.71 5.05
C LEU A 43 -27.87 0.11 6.16
N GLY A 44 -27.54 0.89 7.19
CA GLY A 44 -26.64 0.47 8.28
C GLY A 44 -25.18 0.36 7.85
N THR A 45 -24.82 1.00 6.73
CA THR A 45 -23.49 0.92 6.13
C THR A 45 -22.71 2.23 6.25
N LEU A 46 -23.20 3.22 7.02
CA LEU A 46 -22.55 4.51 7.21
C LEU A 46 -21.37 4.39 8.20
N PRO A 47 -20.11 4.41 7.74
CA PRO A 47 -18.96 4.35 8.62
C PRO A 47 -18.71 5.74 9.23
N ALA A 48 -18.40 5.76 10.53
CA ALA A 48 -18.07 6.98 11.23
C ALA A 48 -16.96 6.76 12.26
N ARG A 49 -16.29 7.83 12.65
CA ARG A 49 -15.29 7.89 13.71
C ARG A 49 -15.53 9.14 14.55
N LEU A 50 -15.03 9.17 15.78
CA LEU A 50 -14.92 10.43 16.52
C LEU A 50 -13.46 10.87 16.52
N ASP A 51 -13.25 12.18 16.42
CA ASP A 51 -11.93 12.79 16.34
C ASP A 51 -12.01 14.20 16.93
N ASP A 52 -11.26 14.48 17.99
CA ASP A 52 -11.16 15.82 18.60
C ASP A 52 -12.52 16.54 18.78
N GLY A 53 -13.47 15.86 19.44
CA GLY A 53 -14.79 16.43 19.73
C GLY A 53 -15.74 16.54 18.53
N ARG A 54 -15.41 15.97 17.37
CA ARG A 54 -16.27 15.93 16.19
C ARG A 54 -16.61 14.51 15.75
N LEU A 55 -17.73 14.36 15.07
CA LEU A 55 -18.11 13.15 14.36
C LEU A 55 -17.61 13.24 12.91
N VAL A 56 -16.75 12.30 12.51
CA VAL A 56 -16.21 12.19 11.16
C VAL A 56 -16.96 11.07 10.44
N VAL A 57 -17.71 11.42 9.40
CA VAL A 57 -18.56 10.47 8.65
C VAL A 57 -17.99 10.26 7.26
N TYR A 58 -17.96 9.01 6.82
CA TYR A 58 -17.37 8.60 5.54
C TYR A 58 -18.47 8.23 4.57
N THR A 59 -18.60 8.98 3.47
CA THR A 59 -19.49 8.64 2.37
C THR A 59 -18.73 7.88 1.27
N SER A 60 -19.38 7.64 0.13
CA SER A 60 -18.73 6.94 -0.98
C SER A 60 -17.51 7.69 -1.52
N ARG A 61 -17.55 9.04 -1.49
CA ARG A 61 -16.52 9.90 -2.10
C ARG A 61 -15.93 10.95 -1.17
N HIS A 62 -16.58 11.25 -0.05
CA HIS A 62 -16.19 12.35 0.83
C HIS A 62 -16.09 11.93 2.29
N VAL A 63 -15.33 12.70 3.05
CA VAL A 63 -15.24 12.64 4.51
C VAL A 63 -15.85 13.92 5.06
N ALA A 64 -16.95 13.81 5.77
CA ALA A 64 -17.71 14.91 6.36
C ALA A 64 -17.36 15.10 7.83
N TRP A 65 -17.13 16.33 8.26
CA TRP A 65 -16.87 16.68 9.66
C TRP A 65 -18.08 17.37 10.27
N LEU A 66 -18.64 16.73 11.28
CA LEU A 66 -19.85 17.14 11.99
C LEU A 66 -19.51 17.50 13.43
N TYR A 67 -19.89 18.70 13.84
CA TYR A 67 -19.64 19.20 15.19
C TYR A 67 -20.95 19.20 15.98
N PRO A 68 -21.02 18.57 17.15
CA PRO A 68 -22.24 18.60 17.95
C PRO A 68 -22.57 20.06 18.33
N SER A 69 -23.85 20.40 18.28
CA SER A 69 -24.36 21.68 18.77
C SER A 69 -24.25 21.77 20.30
N ASN A 70 -24.19 22.99 20.83
CA ASN A 70 -24.15 23.22 22.29
C ASN A 70 -25.39 22.68 23.02
N ARG A 71 -26.52 22.53 22.32
CA ARG A 71 -27.76 21.95 22.85
C ARG A 71 -27.81 20.43 22.77
N GLY A 72 -26.88 19.79 22.05
CA GLY A 72 -26.83 18.34 21.86
C GLY A 72 -27.97 17.77 21.00
N ASP A 73 -28.72 18.61 20.29
CA ASP A 73 -29.90 18.25 19.49
C ASP A 73 -29.60 18.09 17.98
N ALA A 74 -28.53 18.71 17.51
CA ALA A 74 -28.10 18.67 16.11
C ALA A 74 -26.57 18.63 15.93
N TYR A 75 -26.14 18.38 14.70
CA TYR A 75 -24.77 18.55 14.23
C TYR A 75 -24.63 19.73 13.27
N SER A 76 -23.57 20.52 13.41
CA SER A 76 -23.13 21.47 12.39
C SER A 76 -22.17 20.79 11.42
N LEU A 77 -22.50 20.79 10.13
CA LEU A 77 -21.65 20.29 9.07
C LEU A 77 -20.61 21.36 8.69
N GLY A 78 -19.38 21.16 9.19
CA GLY A 78 -18.30 22.17 9.14
C GLY A 78 -17.35 22.06 7.95
N SER A 79 -17.13 20.85 7.43
CA SER A 79 -16.30 20.62 6.24
C SER A 79 -16.65 19.29 5.59
N ALA A 80 -16.37 19.17 4.29
CA ALA A 80 -16.30 17.90 3.60
C ALA A 80 -15.12 17.92 2.64
N VAL A 81 -14.32 16.85 2.63
CA VAL A 81 -13.14 16.71 1.76
C VAL A 81 -13.19 15.38 1.00
N PRO A 82 -12.58 15.27 -0.18
CA PRO A 82 -12.47 13.99 -0.89
C PRO A 82 -11.78 12.94 -0.01
N ARG A 83 -12.29 11.71 -0.05
CA ARG A 83 -11.72 10.59 0.70
C ARG A 83 -10.35 10.20 0.13
N THR A 84 -9.39 9.94 1.01
CA THR A 84 -8.01 9.57 0.66
C THR A 84 -7.68 8.15 1.11
N PHE A 85 -6.55 7.57 0.66
CA PHE A 85 -6.10 6.25 1.14
C PHE A 85 -5.85 6.20 2.65
N ARG A 86 -5.46 7.33 3.27
CA ARG A 86 -5.27 7.42 4.72
C ARG A 86 -6.59 7.25 5.48
N ASP A 87 -7.71 7.62 4.87
CA ASP A 87 -9.03 7.46 5.45
C ASP A 87 -9.47 5.98 5.45
N GLU A 88 -9.05 5.20 4.44
CA GLU A 88 -9.25 3.74 4.42
C GLU A 88 -8.49 3.06 5.56
N GLU A 89 -7.21 3.42 5.76
CA GLU A 89 -6.40 2.88 6.84
C GLU A 89 -7.01 3.19 8.22
N ARG A 90 -7.54 4.41 8.40
CA ARG A 90 -8.24 4.82 9.63
C ARG A 90 -9.50 4.00 9.87
N LEU A 91 -10.31 3.74 8.84
CA LEU A 91 -11.51 2.90 8.96
C LEU A 91 -11.18 1.43 9.25
N VAL A 92 -10.06 0.92 8.74
CA VAL A 92 -9.57 -0.44 9.05
C VAL A 92 -9.18 -0.57 10.52
N ALA A 93 -8.61 0.47 11.11
CA ALA A 93 -8.20 0.48 12.51
C ALA A 93 -9.40 0.41 13.47
N ALA A 94 -10.36 1.34 13.34
CA ALA A 94 -11.59 1.36 14.11
C ALA A 94 -12.67 2.18 13.39
N ALA A 95 -13.92 1.74 13.45
CA ALA A 95 -15.06 2.48 12.90
C ALA A 95 -16.36 2.16 13.66
N LEU A 96 -17.25 3.13 13.74
CA LEU A 96 -18.65 2.92 14.03
C LEU A 96 -19.39 2.63 12.74
N LEU A 97 -20.33 1.69 12.76
CA LEU A 97 -21.31 1.52 11.69
C LEU A 97 -22.64 2.08 12.19
N ILE A 98 -22.94 3.30 11.75
CA ILE A 98 -24.14 4.01 12.19
C ILE A 98 -25.35 3.49 11.40
N ARG A 99 -26.35 3.03 12.15
CA ARG A 99 -27.67 2.69 11.65
C ARG A 99 -28.68 3.70 12.18
N CYS A 100 -29.39 4.37 11.28
CA CYS A 100 -30.45 5.30 11.62
C CYS A 100 -31.64 5.10 10.69
N GLN A 101 -32.70 4.47 11.20
CA GLN A 101 -33.91 4.17 10.42
C GLN A 101 -34.68 5.44 10.01
N TYR A 102 -34.66 6.46 10.86
CA TYR A 102 -35.32 7.75 10.60
C TYR A 102 -34.49 8.65 9.67
N GLY A 103 -33.22 8.31 9.45
CA GLY A 103 -32.30 9.03 8.58
C GLY A 103 -31.73 10.31 9.20
N TRP A 104 -30.95 10.99 8.37
CA TRP A 104 -30.31 12.28 8.66
C TRP A 104 -31.05 13.37 7.90
N GLN A 105 -31.44 14.46 8.58
CA GLN A 105 -32.28 15.53 8.05
C GLN A 105 -31.53 16.85 8.03
N ALA A 106 -31.60 17.56 6.91
CA ALA A 106 -30.96 18.86 6.76
C ALA A 106 -31.87 20.00 7.25
N PHE A 107 -31.30 20.94 8.00
CA PHE A 107 -31.95 22.16 8.47
C PHE A 107 -31.14 23.38 8.06
N GLN A 108 -31.83 24.51 7.81
CA GLN A 108 -31.14 25.75 7.43
C GLN A 108 -30.52 26.45 8.65
N HIS A 109 -31.20 26.41 9.80
CA HIS A 109 -30.69 26.96 11.04
C HIS A 109 -30.87 26.00 12.22
N VAL A 110 -29.98 26.11 13.22
CA VAL A 110 -30.08 25.34 14.48
C VAL A 110 -31.39 25.61 15.21
N ARG A 111 -31.97 26.81 15.04
CA ARG A 111 -33.27 27.18 15.65
C ARG A 111 -34.46 26.39 15.09
N ASP A 112 -34.30 25.80 13.90
CA ASP A 112 -35.36 25.08 13.19
C ASP A 112 -35.43 23.59 13.59
N VAL A 113 -34.45 23.14 14.40
CA VAL A 113 -34.36 21.77 14.91
C VAL A 113 -35.53 21.51 15.86
N ARG A 114 -36.26 20.42 15.63
CA ARG A 114 -37.48 20.10 16.38
C ARG A 114 -37.16 19.62 17.80
N LEU A 115 -38.03 19.97 18.75
CA LEU A 115 -38.00 19.45 20.12
C LEU A 115 -38.08 17.90 20.10
N GLY A 116 -37.13 17.24 20.75
CA GLY A 116 -37.03 15.77 20.81
C GLY A 116 -36.00 15.13 19.87
N MET A 117 -35.30 15.90 19.05
CA MET A 117 -34.12 15.41 18.31
C MET A 117 -32.89 15.33 19.22
N SER A 118 -31.99 14.40 18.91
CA SER A 118 -30.74 14.21 19.62
C SER A 118 -29.60 14.01 18.64
N ALA A 119 -28.44 14.58 18.95
CA ALA A 119 -27.18 14.25 18.29
C ALA A 119 -26.66 12.87 18.70
N HIS A 120 -27.24 12.25 19.74
CA HIS A 120 -26.79 10.97 20.33
C HIS A 120 -25.29 10.96 20.67
N TRP A 121 -24.72 12.13 21.01
CA TRP A 121 -23.28 12.29 21.20
C TRP A 121 -22.74 11.36 22.28
N ASP A 122 -23.41 11.24 23.42
CA ASP A 122 -22.98 10.35 24.50
C ASP A 122 -23.03 8.86 24.11
N LEU A 123 -24.01 8.47 23.31
CA LEU A 123 -24.12 7.10 22.79
C LEU A 123 -22.97 6.81 21.83
N LEU A 124 -22.70 7.74 20.91
CA LEU A 124 -21.60 7.65 19.96
C LEU A 124 -20.24 7.68 20.67
N MET A 125 -20.06 8.51 21.70
CA MET A 125 -18.87 8.54 22.55
C MET A 125 -18.66 7.22 23.29
N ARG A 126 -19.70 6.62 23.86
CA ARG A 126 -19.59 5.31 24.53
C ARG A 126 -19.27 4.19 23.54
N ALA A 127 -19.95 4.15 22.40
CA ALA A 127 -19.67 3.18 21.35
C ALA A 127 -18.28 3.38 20.74
N TRP A 128 -17.85 4.63 20.63
CA TRP A 128 -16.51 4.98 20.19
C TRP A 128 -15.47 4.58 21.21
N ALA A 129 -15.70 4.81 22.50
CA ALA A 129 -14.83 4.31 23.55
C ALA A 129 -14.74 2.78 23.55
N GLN A 130 -15.72 2.04 23.02
CA GLN A 130 -15.62 0.59 22.79
C GLN A 130 -14.86 0.24 21.50
N ALA A 131 -14.95 1.08 20.46
CA ALA A 131 -14.24 0.91 19.19
C ALA A 131 -12.76 1.35 19.26
N GLU A 132 -12.48 2.41 20.03
CA GLU A 132 -11.18 3.00 20.37
C GLU A 132 -10.62 2.49 21.68
N ALA A 133 -11.40 1.77 22.49
CA ALA A 133 -10.86 1.02 23.63
C ALA A 133 -9.59 0.36 23.12
N PRO A 134 -8.43 0.72 23.68
CA PRO A 134 -7.22 0.13 23.18
C PRO A 134 -7.41 -1.37 23.33
N VAL A 135 -6.85 -2.13 22.39
CA VAL A 135 -6.80 -3.58 22.44
C VAL A 135 -6.13 -4.07 23.75
N THR A 136 -5.74 -3.20 24.67
CA THR A 136 -5.38 -3.45 26.08
C THR A 136 -6.44 -4.14 26.94
N ALA A 137 -7.72 -4.18 26.56
CA ALA A 137 -8.70 -5.03 27.27
C ALA A 137 -8.80 -6.47 26.71
N ARG A 138 -8.01 -6.83 25.68
CA ARG A 138 -7.79 -8.23 25.33
C ARG A 138 -6.55 -8.71 26.05
N SER A 139 -6.77 -9.48 27.12
CA SER A 139 -5.80 -10.33 27.81
C SER A 139 -4.39 -9.73 27.97
N GLN A 140 -3.95 -9.49 29.19
CA GLN A 140 -2.51 -9.49 29.48
C GLN A 140 -1.85 -10.57 28.60
N LEU A 141 -0.89 -10.17 27.76
CA LEU A 141 -0.18 -11.10 26.88
C LEU A 141 0.14 -12.34 27.70
N PRO A 142 -0.18 -13.55 27.22
CA PRO A 142 0.18 -14.77 27.92
C PRO A 142 1.63 -14.65 28.41
N PRO A 143 1.96 -15.03 29.66
CA PRO A 143 3.30 -14.82 30.20
C PRO A 143 4.42 -15.36 29.31
N SER A 144 4.15 -16.41 28.53
CA SER A 144 5.06 -16.95 27.52
C SER A 144 5.32 -16.00 26.35
N HIS A 145 4.29 -15.29 25.86
CA HIS A 145 4.43 -14.28 24.80
C HIS A 145 5.21 -13.08 25.30
N ALA A 146 4.88 -12.58 26.49
CA ALA A 146 5.58 -11.44 27.10
C ALA A 146 7.08 -11.76 27.24
N ARG A 147 7.42 -12.93 27.81
CA ARG A 147 8.80 -13.40 27.97
C ARG A 147 9.54 -13.54 26.63
N TYR A 148 8.87 -14.05 25.60
CA TYR A 148 9.45 -14.15 24.26
C TYR A 148 9.78 -12.77 23.68
N LEU A 149 8.86 -11.82 23.79
CA LEU A 149 9.08 -10.45 23.32
C LEU A 149 10.15 -9.72 24.12
N ASP A 150 10.23 -9.92 25.43
CA ASP A 150 11.30 -9.37 26.27
C ASP A 150 12.68 -9.91 25.87
N LEU A 151 12.77 -11.22 25.55
CA LEU A 151 14.00 -11.81 25.03
C LEU A 151 14.38 -11.19 23.68
N MET A 152 13.43 -11.01 22.77
CA MET A 152 13.67 -10.36 21.48
C MET A 152 14.15 -8.92 21.65
N SER A 153 13.53 -8.12 22.54
CA SER A 153 14.00 -6.77 22.87
C SER A 153 15.45 -6.78 23.33
N ARG A 154 15.83 -7.66 24.27
CA ARG A 154 17.21 -7.78 24.76
C ARG A 154 18.20 -8.15 23.66
N VAL A 155 17.83 -9.06 22.75
CA VAL A 155 18.69 -9.45 21.63
C VAL A 155 18.88 -8.29 20.65
N ILE A 156 17.82 -7.52 20.36
CA ILE A 156 17.87 -6.35 19.49
C ILE A 156 18.76 -5.25 20.12
N GLU A 157 18.58 -4.98 21.41
CA GLU A 157 19.38 -3.99 22.15
C GLU A 157 20.85 -4.39 22.21
N ALA A 158 21.15 -5.62 22.62
CA ALA A 158 22.53 -6.11 22.64
C ALA A 158 23.17 -6.10 21.25
N GLY A 159 22.43 -6.50 20.21
CA GLY A 159 22.90 -6.45 18.82
C GLY A 159 23.20 -5.02 18.36
N ARG A 160 22.36 -4.06 18.74
CA ARG A 160 22.57 -2.63 18.46
C ARG A 160 23.82 -2.13 19.17
N ASP A 161 23.99 -2.43 20.45
CA ASP A 161 25.12 -1.96 21.25
C ASP A 161 26.44 -2.51 20.71
N ILE A 162 26.47 -3.78 20.30
CA ILE A 162 27.64 -4.40 19.64
C ILE A 162 27.96 -3.71 18.32
N GLU A 163 26.95 -3.48 17.47
CA GLU A 163 27.17 -2.84 16.16
C GLU A 163 27.65 -1.40 16.33
N VAL A 164 27.03 -0.65 17.25
CA VAL A 164 27.42 0.72 17.60
C VAL A 164 28.85 0.75 18.16
N ALA A 165 29.20 -0.15 19.09
CA ALA A 165 30.54 -0.23 19.65
C ALA A 165 31.60 -0.58 18.59
N LYS A 166 31.28 -1.53 17.68
CA LYS A 166 32.16 -1.89 16.56
C LYS A 166 32.41 -0.71 15.62
N GLN A 167 31.38 0.11 15.38
CA GLN A 167 31.49 1.28 14.50
C GLN A 167 32.20 2.47 15.16
N HIS A 168 32.03 2.67 16.47
CA HIS A 168 32.78 3.69 17.22
C HIS A 168 34.25 3.32 17.42
N GLY A 169 34.56 2.03 17.55
CA GLY A 169 35.93 1.51 17.62
C GLY A 169 36.61 1.31 16.26
N ALA A 170 35.93 1.59 15.15
CA ALA A 170 36.51 1.45 13.82
C ALA A 170 37.62 2.49 13.61
N GLU A 171 38.80 2.03 13.20
CA GLU A 171 39.92 2.93 12.92
C GLU A 171 39.55 3.94 11.82
N PRO A 172 39.95 5.22 11.98
CA PRO A 172 39.74 6.23 10.95
C PRO A 172 40.38 5.80 9.62
N LEU A 173 39.61 5.86 8.55
CA LEU A 173 40.08 5.61 7.20
C LEU A 173 40.87 6.83 6.73
N LEU A 174 42.17 6.79 6.96
CA LEU A 174 43.07 7.86 6.53
C LEU A 174 43.20 7.85 5.01
N TYR A 175 43.06 9.01 4.39
CA TYR A 175 43.19 9.17 2.94
C TYR A 175 44.14 10.32 2.58
N ARG A 176 44.75 10.21 1.40
CA ARG A 176 45.61 11.23 0.79
C ARG A 176 45.23 11.40 -0.67
N ASN A 177 45.07 12.63 -1.13
CA ASN A 177 44.52 12.97 -2.43
C ASN A 177 43.05 12.59 -2.57
N LYS A 178 42.32 13.47 -3.24
CA LYS A 178 40.95 13.24 -3.69
C LYS A 178 40.85 13.62 -5.16
N ALA A 179 39.95 12.97 -5.89
CA ALA A 179 39.63 13.30 -7.28
C ALA A 179 38.10 13.34 -7.46
N SER A 180 37.59 14.18 -8.35
CA SER A 180 36.20 14.11 -8.79
C SER A 180 36.06 12.93 -9.74
N ALA A 181 35.16 11.99 -9.43
CA ALA A 181 34.90 10.87 -10.32
C ALA A 181 34.01 11.39 -11.47
N ARG A 182 34.58 11.60 -12.65
CA ARG A 182 33.81 11.79 -13.88
C ARG A 182 33.14 10.45 -14.23
N GLU A 183 31.98 10.16 -13.66
CA GLU A 183 31.08 9.14 -14.19
C GLU A 183 30.12 9.80 -15.19
N GLU A 184 30.21 9.37 -16.45
CA GLU A 184 29.23 9.69 -17.48
C GLU A 184 27.87 9.12 -17.08
N ARG A 185 26.85 10.00 -17.07
CA ARG A 185 25.43 9.74 -16.82
C ARG A 185 25.04 9.82 -15.32
N HIS A 186 24.59 11.01 -14.94
CA HIS A 186 23.93 11.47 -13.69
C HIS A 186 24.86 12.22 -12.69
N SER A 187 24.69 13.55 -12.66
CA SER A 187 25.29 14.55 -11.75
C SER A 187 26.70 14.26 -11.19
N ALA A 188 27.74 14.54 -11.98
CA ALA A 188 29.16 14.42 -11.59
C ALA A 188 29.64 15.33 -10.43
N ARG A 189 28.75 16.06 -9.75
CA ARG A 189 29.09 17.00 -8.67
C ARG A 189 29.14 16.37 -7.27
N ASP A 190 28.67 15.14 -7.13
CA ASP A 190 28.40 14.54 -5.81
C ASP A 190 29.24 13.28 -5.56
N VAL A 191 30.04 12.84 -6.54
CA VAL A 191 30.85 11.60 -6.47
C VAL A 191 32.34 11.94 -6.46
N TYR A 192 33.01 11.45 -5.42
CA TYR A 192 34.42 11.72 -5.16
C TYR A 192 35.15 10.42 -4.89
N THR A 193 36.40 10.37 -5.35
CA THR A 193 37.31 9.26 -5.10
C THR A 193 38.41 9.70 -4.14
N PHE A 194 38.70 8.84 -3.16
CA PHE A 194 39.68 9.03 -2.10
C PHE A 194 40.71 7.91 -2.18
N GLN A 195 42.01 8.24 -2.15
CA GLN A 195 43.05 7.22 -2.04
C GLN A 195 43.35 6.96 -0.57
N LEU A 196 42.99 5.79 -0.07
CA LEU A 196 43.25 5.37 1.30
C LEU A 196 44.74 5.09 1.50
N LEU A 197 45.26 5.45 2.67
CA LEU A 197 46.63 5.16 3.09
C LEU A 197 46.85 3.67 3.42
N ARG A 198 45.78 2.98 3.82
CA ARG A 198 45.75 1.54 4.07
C ARG A 198 44.51 0.94 3.44
N SER A 199 44.62 -0.30 2.98
CA SER A 199 43.46 -1.09 2.57
C SER A 199 42.50 -1.21 3.74
N ALA A 200 41.20 -1.05 3.48
CA ALA A 200 40.15 -1.19 4.48
C ALA A 200 39.08 -2.15 3.99
N ASP A 201 38.33 -2.72 4.92
CA ASP A 201 37.15 -3.52 4.60
C ASP A 201 35.89 -2.71 4.93
N VAL A 202 35.41 -1.97 3.93
CA VAL A 202 34.22 -1.11 4.07
C VAL A 202 33.15 -1.59 3.09
N ALA A 203 32.00 -1.96 3.65
CA ALA A 203 30.89 -2.46 2.85
C ALA A 203 30.31 -1.39 1.92
N GLU A 204 29.89 -1.81 0.72
CA GLU A 204 29.20 -0.95 -0.22
C GLU A 204 27.87 -0.41 0.36
N GLY A 205 27.67 0.90 0.24
CA GLY A 205 26.56 1.63 0.81
C GLY A 205 26.72 2.01 2.28
N ALA A 206 27.85 1.69 2.93
CA ALA A 206 28.18 2.24 4.25
C ALA A 206 28.22 3.76 4.18
N VAL A 207 27.73 4.42 5.22
CA VAL A 207 27.77 5.89 5.32
C VAL A 207 29.06 6.28 6.01
N LEU A 208 29.86 7.10 5.34
CA LEU A 208 31.09 7.69 5.89
C LEU A 208 30.91 9.20 5.99
N TYR A 209 31.59 9.81 6.95
CA TYR A 209 31.70 11.26 7.05
C TYR A 209 33.16 11.68 7.22
N VAL A 210 33.48 12.90 6.77
CA VAL A 210 34.81 13.49 6.98
C VAL A 210 34.94 13.88 8.45
N ARG A 211 35.95 13.36 9.15
CA ARG A 211 36.12 13.54 10.61
C ARG A 211 36.07 15.01 11.06
N GLU A 212 36.72 15.89 10.30
CA GLU A 212 36.79 17.33 10.60
C GLU A 212 35.52 18.09 10.22
N ARG A 213 34.69 17.49 9.36
CA ARG A 213 33.49 18.09 8.78
C ARG A 213 32.36 17.05 8.72
N PRO A 214 31.74 16.66 9.86
CA PRO A 214 30.74 15.59 9.90
C PRO A 214 29.49 15.82 9.03
N GLU A 215 29.22 17.06 8.67
CA GLU A 215 28.20 17.46 7.71
C GLU A 215 28.49 16.94 6.29
N LEU A 216 29.76 16.74 5.95
CA LEU A 216 30.20 16.14 4.69
C LEU A 216 30.15 14.63 4.83
N ARG A 217 28.95 14.08 4.62
CA ARG A 217 28.69 12.64 4.67
C ARG A 217 28.19 12.09 3.34
N GLY A 218 28.58 10.86 3.06
CA GLY A 218 28.25 10.18 1.82
C GLY A 218 28.25 8.68 1.97
N ARG A 219 27.75 8.01 0.95
CA ARG A 219 27.70 6.56 0.88
C ARG A 219 28.84 6.03 0.03
N VAL A 220 29.46 4.95 0.49
CA VAL A 220 30.43 4.20 -0.31
C VAL A 220 29.73 3.63 -1.53
N LYS A 221 30.13 4.08 -2.72
CA LYS A 221 29.72 3.51 -4.01
C LYS A 221 30.55 2.29 -4.36
N ARG A 222 31.85 2.35 -4.06
CA ARG A 222 32.79 1.30 -4.45
C ARG A 222 34.09 1.42 -3.67
N LEU A 223 34.71 0.28 -3.39
CA LEU A 223 36.07 0.19 -2.88
C LEU A 223 36.85 -0.80 -3.75
N LYS A 224 37.93 -0.33 -4.40
CA LYS A 224 38.83 -1.15 -5.21
C LYS A 224 40.25 -1.00 -4.70
N GLY A 225 40.72 -1.99 -3.93
CA GLY A 225 42.02 -1.89 -3.27
C GLY A 225 42.04 -0.74 -2.26
N ALA A 226 42.87 0.27 -2.51
CA ALA A 226 42.94 1.49 -1.71
C ALA A 226 42.12 2.67 -2.29
N GLU A 227 41.47 2.49 -3.43
CA GLU A 227 40.66 3.54 -4.06
C GLU A 227 39.20 3.44 -3.59
N LEU A 228 38.74 4.44 -2.84
CA LEU A 228 37.40 4.51 -2.26
C LEU A 228 36.56 5.57 -2.97
N THR A 229 35.45 5.17 -3.57
CA THR A 229 34.48 6.08 -4.21
C THR A 229 33.29 6.32 -3.29
N ILE A 230 33.01 7.59 -2.99
CA ILE A 230 31.90 8.02 -2.13
C ILE A 230 30.97 8.92 -2.93
N ARG A 231 29.66 8.68 -2.84
CA ARG A 231 28.61 9.59 -3.29
C ARG A 231 28.06 10.34 -2.08
N PHE A 232 28.26 11.65 -2.05
CA PHE A 232 27.74 12.51 -1.00
C PHE A 232 26.22 12.68 -1.10
N GLU A 233 25.58 12.95 0.05
CA GLU A 233 24.12 13.13 0.11
C GLU A 233 23.64 14.43 -0.54
N ARG A 234 24.55 15.41 -0.68
CA ARG A 234 24.32 16.70 -1.32
C ARG A 234 25.50 17.01 -2.24
N ALA A 235 25.27 17.86 -3.24
CA ALA A 235 26.35 18.48 -3.99
C ALA A 235 27.25 19.27 -3.05
N ILE A 236 28.54 18.98 -3.08
CA ILE A 236 29.56 19.61 -2.24
C ILE A 236 30.57 20.27 -3.17
N ASP A 237 30.99 21.48 -2.83
CA ASP A 237 32.09 22.15 -3.53
C ASP A 237 33.40 21.41 -3.26
N TYR A 238 34.17 21.15 -4.32
CA TYR A 238 35.43 20.39 -4.26
C TYR A 238 36.43 20.93 -3.22
N GLY A 239 36.42 22.24 -2.97
CA GLY A 239 37.28 22.89 -1.99
C GLY A 239 36.91 22.62 -0.52
N GLN A 240 35.67 22.21 -0.23
CA GLN A 240 35.20 21.97 1.14
C GLN A 240 35.71 20.65 1.71
N VAL A 241 36.01 19.67 0.85
CA VAL A 241 36.58 18.39 1.27
C VAL A 241 38.10 18.55 1.40
N PRO A 242 38.75 18.23 2.53
CA PRO A 242 40.21 18.30 2.65
C PRO A 242 40.94 17.39 1.65
N ALA A 243 42.11 17.80 1.16
CA ALA A 243 42.92 16.98 0.24
C ALA A 243 43.52 15.73 0.91
N SER A 244 43.67 15.74 2.22
CA SER A 244 44.04 14.61 3.08
C SER A 244 43.25 14.72 4.37
N GLY A 245 42.88 13.58 4.96
CA GLY A 245 42.08 13.57 6.17
C GLY A 245 41.70 12.17 6.62
N ALA A 246 40.70 12.09 7.48
CA ALA A 246 40.15 10.84 7.99
C ALA A 246 38.66 10.74 7.66
N LEU A 247 38.23 9.59 7.17
CA LEU A 247 36.82 9.23 7.02
C LEU A 247 36.41 8.31 8.16
N MET A 248 35.26 8.58 8.77
CA MET A 248 34.70 7.83 9.88
C MET A 248 33.39 7.17 9.45
N ALA A 249 33.15 5.94 9.90
CA ALA A 249 31.87 5.27 9.69
C ALA A 249 30.78 5.93 10.55
N MET A 250 29.61 6.19 9.95
CA MET A 250 28.44 6.65 10.68
C MET A 250 27.67 5.44 11.20
N PRO A 251 27.35 5.40 12.50
CA PRO A 251 26.55 4.32 13.02
C PRO A 251 25.13 4.35 12.43
N SER A 252 24.66 3.19 11.96
CA SER A 252 23.29 3.06 11.46
C SER A 252 22.54 2.05 12.31
N ASP A 253 21.59 2.54 13.11
CA ASP A 253 20.73 1.74 13.96
C ASP A 253 19.32 1.49 13.37
N ARG A 254 19.06 1.95 12.14
CA ARG A 254 17.73 1.88 11.49
C ARG A 254 17.14 0.47 11.46
N ILE A 255 17.97 -0.56 11.27
CA ILE A 255 17.50 -1.96 11.27
C ILE A 255 16.99 -2.34 12.66
N PHE A 256 17.74 -2.00 13.71
CA PHE A 256 17.36 -2.27 15.10
C PHE A 256 16.13 -1.47 15.52
N GLN A 257 16.00 -0.21 15.07
CA GLN A 257 14.78 0.58 15.26
C GLN A 257 13.57 -0.10 14.61
N ALA A 258 13.68 -0.56 13.37
CA ALA A 258 12.59 -1.27 12.68
C ALA A 258 12.22 -2.60 13.38
N GLN A 259 13.20 -3.32 13.92
CA GLN A 259 12.96 -4.53 14.71
C GLN A 259 12.26 -4.22 16.04
N ALA A 260 12.70 -3.19 16.76
CA ALA A 260 12.09 -2.74 18.02
C ALA A 260 10.64 -2.27 17.81
N ASP A 261 10.37 -1.54 16.72
CA ASP A 261 9.01 -1.15 16.31
C ASP A 261 8.13 -2.37 16.05
N ALA A 262 8.67 -3.40 15.40
CA ALA A 262 7.94 -4.64 15.14
C ALA A 262 7.57 -5.37 16.44
N VAL A 263 8.51 -5.46 17.39
CA VAL A 263 8.27 -6.04 18.73
C VAL A 263 7.20 -5.25 19.48
N THR A 264 7.26 -3.92 19.41
CA THR A 264 6.26 -3.03 20.03
C THR A 264 4.87 -3.25 19.44
N ARG A 265 4.75 -3.33 18.11
CA ARG A 265 3.48 -3.64 17.43
C ARG A 265 2.91 -5.00 17.83
N LEU A 266 3.77 -6.01 18.01
CA LEU A 266 3.34 -7.32 18.49
C LEU A 266 2.85 -7.26 19.93
N ARG A 267 3.56 -6.52 20.79
CA ARG A 267 3.20 -6.35 22.20
C ARG A 267 1.85 -5.66 22.36
N GLU A 268 1.56 -4.68 21.51
CA GLU A 268 0.31 -3.93 21.56
C GLU A 268 -0.84 -4.59 20.79
N GLY A 269 -0.65 -5.79 20.22
CA GLY A 269 -1.68 -6.47 19.43
C GLY A 269 -2.05 -5.73 18.14
N ARG A 270 -1.16 -4.87 17.63
CA ARG A 270 -1.32 -4.08 16.39
C ARG A 270 -0.72 -4.75 15.16
N SER A 271 -0.31 -6.02 15.25
CA SER A 271 0.19 -6.77 14.11
C SER A 271 -0.94 -7.11 13.12
N ALA A 272 -0.62 -7.12 11.83
CA ALA A 272 -1.59 -7.48 10.78
C ALA A 272 -2.12 -8.91 10.95
N ASN A 273 -1.26 -9.83 11.39
CA ASN A 273 -1.66 -11.17 11.81
C ASN A 273 -1.77 -11.21 13.35
N PRO A 274 -2.98 -11.30 13.93
CA PRO A 274 -3.17 -11.35 15.38
C PRO A 274 -2.76 -12.68 16.01
N ARG A 275 -2.63 -13.76 15.22
CA ARG A 275 -2.24 -15.10 15.71
C ARG A 275 -0.74 -15.36 15.64
N LEU A 276 0.06 -14.41 15.15
CA LEU A 276 1.48 -14.63 14.90
C LEU A 276 2.25 -15.10 16.15
N LEU A 277 1.99 -14.52 17.32
CA LEU A 277 2.63 -14.96 18.57
C LEU A 277 2.18 -16.36 19.00
N HIS A 278 0.91 -16.72 18.77
CA HIS A 278 0.43 -18.08 19.02
C HIS A 278 1.12 -19.10 18.10
N GLN A 279 1.36 -18.73 16.84
CA GLN A 279 2.07 -19.56 15.87
C GLN A 279 3.56 -19.71 16.23
N LEU A 280 4.24 -18.62 16.58
CA LEU A 280 5.68 -18.62 16.87
C LEU A 280 6.02 -19.19 18.26
N VAL A 281 5.25 -18.81 19.29
CA VAL A 281 5.55 -19.12 20.69
C VAL A 281 4.84 -20.40 21.13
N ASN A 282 3.54 -20.55 20.83
CA ASN A 282 2.78 -21.75 21.21
C ASN A 282 2.80 -22.86 20.15
N ARG A 283 3.37 -22.61 18.97
CA ARG A 283 3.36 -23.55 17.83
C ARG A 283 1.94 -23.97 17.42
N GLN A 284 0.98 -23.07 17.62
CA GLN A 284 -0.42 -23.31 17.26
C GLN A 284 -0.67 -22.85 15.83
N VAL A 285 -0.85 -23.80 14.93
CA VAL A 285 -1.24 -23.58 13.54
C VAL A 285 -2.63 -24.17 13.30
N SER A 286 -3.41 -23.51 12.46
CA SER A 286 -4.74 -23.95 12.07
C SER A 286 -4.62 -25.13 11.11
N PRO A 287 -5.44 -26.18 11.27
CA PRO A 287 -5.50 -27.25 10.29
C PRO A 287 -6.02 -26.69 8.96
N TYR A 288 -5.50 -27.23 7.85
CA TYR A 288 -5.93 -26.86 6.52
C TYR A 288 -5.67 -27.99 5.53
N GLU A 289 -6.41 -27.97 4.41
CA GLU A 289 -6.19 -28.88 3.30
C GLU A 289 -5.45 -28.16 2.16
N PRO A 290 -4.39 -28.76 1.60
CA PRO A 290 -3.73 -28.21 0.42
C PRO A 290 -4.69 -28.12 -0.77
N ASP A 291 -4.51 -27.11 -1.62
CA ASP A 291 -5.26 -27.03 -2.87
C ASP A 291 -4.69 -28.03 -3.89
N GLY A 292 -5.20 -29.27 -3.85
CA GLY A 292 -4.75 -30.36 -4.72
C GLY A 292 -5.05 -30.14 -6.21
N HIS A 293 -5.95 -29.21 -6.54
CA HIS A 293 -6.31 -28.89 -7.92
C HIS A 293 -5.53 -27.72 -8.49
N ALA A 294 -4.84 -26.95 -7.65
CA ALA A 294 -4.02 -25.83 -8.10
C ALA A 294 -2.88 -26.30 -9.00
N GLN A 295 -2.76 -25.64 -10.16
CA GLN A 295 -1.71 -25.89 -11.13
C GLN A 295 -0.84 -24.64 -11.27
N PRO A 296 0.50 -24.76 -11.19
CA PRO A 296 1.40 -23.67 -11.48
C PRO A 296 1.37 -23.32 -12.98
N ARG A 297 1.71 -22.08 -13.33
CA ARG A 297 1.75 -21.62 -14.73
C ARG A 297 2.84 -22.35 -15.51
N GLU A 298 3.98 -22.58 -14.85
CA GLU A 298 5.03 -23.46 -15.34
C GLU A 298 5.07 -24.77 -14.55
N PRO A 299 5.32 -25.92 -15.19
CA PRO A 299 5.45 -27.20 -14.49
C PRO A 299 6.51 -27.15 -13.38
N LEU A 300 6.08 -27.51 -12.18
CA LEU A 300 6.94 -27.72 -11.01
C LEU A 300 7.15 -29.23 -10.80
N ASP A 301 8.34 -29.58 -10.33
CA ASP A 301 8.70 -30.98 -10.11
C ASP A 301 7.95 -31.56 -8.89
N ARG A 302 7.48 -32.80 -9.05
CA ARG A 302 6.80 -33.56 -8.00
C ARG A 302 7.79 -34.26 -7.08
N GLU A 303 8.88 -34.79 -7.62
CA GLU A 303 9.85 -35.59 -6.87
C GLU A 303 10.62 -34.74 -5.86
N SER A 304 11.00 -33.52 -6.23
CA SER A 304 11.60 -32.54 -5.32
C SER A 304 10.61 -31.85 -4.37
N GLY A 305 9.31 -32.18 -4.44
CA GLY A 305 8.28 -31.60 -3.57
C GLY A 305 7.89 -30.15 -3.90
N GLN A 306 8.34 -29.59 -5.03
CA GLN A 306 7.99 -28.22 -5.44
C GLN A 306 6.48 -28.06 -5.68
N LEU A 307 5.85 -29.04 -6.36
CA LEU A 307 4.41 -29.03 -6.60
C LEU A 307 3.63 -29.08 -5.27
N ALA A 308 4.06 -29.94 -4.34
CA ALA A 308 3.44 -30.04 -3.02
C ALA A 308 3.57 -28.73 -2.23
N ALA A 309 4.74 -28.07 -2.29
CA ALA A 309 4.95 -26.76 -1.67
C ALA A 309 4.03 -25.69 -2.28
N PHE A 310 3.86 -25.68 -3.60
CA PHE A 310 2.96 -24.76 -4.30
C PHE A 310 1.49 -24.97 -3.86
N GLN A 311 0.99 -26.19 -3.90
CA GLN A 311 -0.39 -26.52 -3.51
C GLN A 311 -0.66 -26.23 -2.03
N ARG A 312 0.32 -26.49 -1.16
CA ARG A 312 0.25 -26.14 0.26
C ARG A 312 0.24 -24.63 0.49
N ALA A 313 1.02 -23.87 -0.27
CA ALA A 313 1.15 -22.42 -0.09
C ALA A 313 -0.15 -21.67 -0.41
N LEU A 314 -0.93 -22.16 -1.37
CA LEU A 314 -2.19 -21.52 -1.76
C LEU A 314 -3.34 -21.78 -0.78
N GLY A 315 -3.28 -22.87 -0.01
CA GLY A 315 -4.28 -23.22 0.99
C GLY A 315 -3.92 -22.85 2.43
N ALA A 316 -2.65 -22.53 2.73
CA ALA A 316 -2.18 -22.32 4.09
C ALA A 316 -2.80 -21.04 4.71
N PRO A 317 -3.57 -21.15 5.82
CA PRO A 317 -4.22 -19.99 6.44
C PRO A 317 -3.27 -19.17 7.34
N ASP A 318 -2.21 -19.79 7.84
CA ASP A 318 -1.31 -19.21 8.83
C ASP A 318 0.11 -19.01 8.27
N MET A 319 0.96 -20.03 8.39
CA MET A 319 2.36 -19.98 7.96
C MET A 319 2.75 -21.33 7.38
N LEU A 320 3.48 -21.30 6.26
CA LEU A 320 4.07 -22.47 5.64
C LEU A 320 5.59 -22.32 5.61
N LEU A 321 6.30 -23.28 6.20
CA LEU A 321 7.75 -23.40 6.07
C LEU A 321 8.07 -24.36 4.92
N VAL A 322 8.74 -23.85 3.90
CA VAL A 322 9.23 -24.66 2.76
C VAL A 322 10.74 -24.79 2.88
N LEU A 323 11.21 -26.02 3.11
CA LEU A 323 12.63 -26.34 3.13
C LEU A 323 13.08 -26.73 1.73
N GLY A 324 14.07 -26.03 1.18
CA GLY A 324 14.69 -26.40 -0.10
C GLY A 324 16.21 -26.42 0.02
N PRO A 325 16.87 -27.58 -0.12
CA PRO A 325 18.33 -27.67 -0.26
C PRO A 325 18.87 -26.80 -1.43
N PRO A 326 20.16 -26.48 -1.47
CA PRO A 326 20.77 -25.79 -2.61
C PRO A 326 20.45 -26.49 -3.94
N GLY A 327 20.19 -25.73 -5.02
CA GLY A 327 19.89 -26.28 -6.34
C GLY A 327 18.47 -26.77 -6.60
N THR A 328 17.61 -26.93 -5.58
CA THR A 328 16.24 -27.47 -5.71
C THR A 328 15.19 -26.51 -6.32
N GLY A 329 15.61 -25.49 -7.05
CA GLY A 329 14.67 -24.60 -7.75
C GLY A 329 13.79 -23.72 -6.86
N LYS A 330 14.15 -23.47 -5.60
CA LYS A 330 13.39 -22.61 -4.65
C LYS A 330 12.85 -21.32 -5.27
N THR A 331 13.69 -20.58 -5.98
CA THR A 331 13.32 -19.32 -6.63
C THR A 331 12.18 -19.51 -7.63
N ARG A 332 12.21 -20.62 -8.38
CA ARG A 332 11.14 -20.99 -9.32
C ARG A 332 9.85 -21.30 -8.59
N THR A 333 9.90 -22.08 -7.52
CA THR A 333 8.73 -22.39 -6.69
C THR A 333 8.12 -21.12 -6.10
N ILE A 334 8.93 -20.21 -5.56
CA ILE A 334 8.47 -18.91 -5.05
C ILE A 334 7.79 -18.10 -6.15
N ALA A 335 8.39 -17.99 -7.34
CA ALA A 335 7.80 -17.23 -8.44
C ALA A 335 6.43 -17.77 -8.86
N GLN A 336 6.25 -19.09 -8.90
CA GLN A 336 4.95 -19.70 -9.20
C GLN A 336 3.91 -19.41 -8.10
N ILE A 337 4.29 -19.55 -6.82
CA ILE A 337 3.40 -19.21 -5.69
C ILE A 337 2.98 -17.75 -5.75
N VAL A 338 3.92 -16.83 -5.95
CA VAL A 338 3.65 -15.40 -6.07
C VAL A 338 2.70 -15.12 -7.23
N THR A 339 2.95 -15.71 -8.40
CA THR A 339 2.11 -15.51 -9.60
C THR A 339 0.67 -15.94 -9.34
N ALA A 340 0.46 -17.11 -8.71
CA ALA A 340 -0.87 -17.60 -8.37
C ALA A 340 -1.57 -16.72 -7.30
N CYS A 341 -0.82 -16.23 -6.30
CA CYS A 341 -1.35 -15.34 -5.27
C CYS A 341 -1.66 -13.93 -5.79
N ALA A 342 -0.83 -13.37 -6.67
CA ALA A 342 -0.97 -12.00 -7.17
C ALA A 342 -2.28 -11.78 -7.94
N GLY A 343 -2.85 -12.83 -8.54
CA GLY A 343 -4.17 -12.76 -9.18
C GLY A 343 -5.34 -12.65 -8.20
N ARG A 344 -5.13 -12.86 -6.89
CA ARG A 344 -6.19 -12.90 -5.86
C ARG A 344 -5.96 -11.89 -4.75
N GLN A 345 -4.70 -11.55 -4.47
CA GLN A 345 -4.31 -10.73 -3.31
C GLN A 345 -3.00 -9.99 -3.56
N ARG A 346 -2.73 -8.98 -2.72
CA ARG A 346 -1.45 -8.27 -2.71
C ARG A 346 -0.40 -9.14 -2.03
N VAL A 347 0.77 -9.27 -2.65
CA VAL A 347 1.87 -10.12 -2.16
C VAL A 347 3.07 -9.24 -1.79
N LEU A 348 3.58 -9.41 -0.57
CA LEU A 348 4.85 -8.81 -0.13
C LEU A 348 5.97 -9.85 -0.23
N ILE A 349 6.98 -9.57 -1.05
CA ILE A 349 8.19 -10.39 -1.16
C ILE A 349 9.30 -9.70 -0.36
N THR A 350 9.94 -10.44 0.55
CA THR A 350 11.03 -9.93 1.37
C THR A 350 12.14 -10.97 1.52
N SER A 351 13.37 -10.51 1.72
CA SER A 351 14.53 -11.35 2.00
C SER A 351 15.59 -10.53 2.74
N HIS A 352 16.54 -11.22 3.39
CA HIS A 352 17.67 -10.59 4.04
C HIS A 352 18.60 -9.86 3.05
N THR A 353 18.71 -10.36 1.81
CA THR A 353 19.59 -9.78 0.78
C THR A 353 18.80 -9.23 -0.41
N ASN A 354 19.23 -8.08 -0.94
CA ASN A 354 18.61 -7.48 -2.13
C ASN A 354 18.65 -8.43 -3.33
N ARG A 355 19.78 -9.09 -3.55
CA ARG A 355 19.96 -10.04 -4.65
C ARG A 355 18.95 -11.18 -4.62
N ALA A 356 18.59 -11.69 -3.45
CA ALA A 356 17.61 -12.76 -3.35
C ALA A 356 16.20 -12.31 -3.77
N VAL A 357 15.82 -11.07 -3.45
CA VAL A 357 14.55 -10.50 -3.93
C VAL A 357 14.60 -10.34 -5.44
N ASP A 358 15.65 -9.70 -5.96
CA ASP A 358 15.78 -9.40 -7.38
C ASP A 358 15.77 -10.70 -8.23
N ASN A 359 16.43 -11.76 -7.76
CA ASN A 359 16.39 -13.09 -8.40
C ASN A 359 14.97 -13.66 -8.52
N VAL A 360 14.08 -13.40 -7.55
CA VAL A 360 12.67 -13.82 -7.63
C VAL A 360 11.92 -12.96 -8.64
N LEU A 361 12.15 -11.63 -8.63
CA LEU A 361 11.48 -10.70 -9.53
C LEU A 361 11.78 -10.99 -10.99
N GLU A 362 13.03 -11.35 -11.32
CA GLU A 362 13.45 -11.77 -12.66
C GLU A 362 12.75 -13.04 -13.17
N LYS A 363 12.09 -13.79 -12.29
CA LYS A 363 11.31 -15.00 -12.63
C LYS A 363 9.80 -14.76 -12.61
N LEU A 364 9.35 -13.57 -12.25
CA LEU A 364 7.94 -13.22 -12.32
C LEU A 364 7.55 -12.91 -13.77
N PRO A 365 6.36 -13.32 -14.20
CA PRO A 365 5.87 -12.98 -15.54
C PRO A 365 5.51 -11.49 -15.62
N GLU A 366 5.63 -10.91 -16.81
CA GLU A 366 5.45 -9.46 -17.03
C GLU A 366 4.05 -8.92 -16.71
N ASP A 367 3.04 -9.81 -16.75
CA ASP A 367 1.65 -9.50 -16.42
C ASP A 367 1.40 -9.34 -14.91
N VAL A 368 2.35 -9.72 -14.06
CA VAL A 368 2.28 -9.46 -12.62
C VAL A 368 2.78 -8.05 -12.33
N PHE A 369 1.86 -7.15 -12.01
CA PHE A 369 2.18 -5.79 -11.62
C PHE A 369 3.04 -5.79 -10.34
N THR A 370 4.31 -5.44 -10.50
CA THR A 370 5.34 -5.60 -9.46
C THR A 370 6.01 -4.27 -9.18
N VAL A 371 6.13 -3.93 -7.89
CA VAL A 371 6.82 -2.74 -7.41
C VAL A 371 8.00 -3.14 -6.51
N ARG A 372 9.20 -2.65 -6.84
CA ARG A 372 10.42 -2.86 -6.06
C ARG A 372 10.72 -1.64 -5.19
N ILE A 373 10.79 -1.84 -3.88
CA ILE A 373 11.13 -0.79 -2.89
C ILE A 373 12.52 -1.03 -2.34
N GLY A 374 13.42 -0.04 -2.39
CA GLY A 374 14.76 -0.14 -1.79
C GLY A 374 15.74 0.87 -2.40
N ASN A 375 17.02 0.74 -2.05
CA ASN A 375 18.08 1.56 -2.66
C ASN A 375 18.46 1.02 -4.05
N GLU A 376 18.28 1.83 -5.08
CA GLU A 376 18.59 1.51 -6.48
C GLU A 376 20.04 1.03 -6.69
N ASP A 377 20.99 1.57 -5.91
CA ASP A 377 22.41 1.19 -6.02
C ASP A 377 22.63 -0.31 -5.75
N LYS A 378 21.72 -0.97 -5.01
CA LYS A 378 21.82 -2.38 -4.60
C LYS A 378 20.90 -3.31 -5.40
N MET A 379 20.38 -2.85 -6.54
CA MET A 379 19.40 -3.58 -7.35
C MET A 379 19.96 -4.03 -8.70
N SER A 380 19.46 -5.16 -9.22
CA SER A 380 19.70 -5.60 -10.60
C SER A 380 19.09 -4.62 -11.62
N ALA A 381 19.58 -4.64 -12.86
CA ALA A 381 19.05 -3.78 -13.92
C ALA A 381 17.56 -4.03 -14.19
N HIS A 382 17.13 -5.30 -14.14
CA HIS A 382 15.72 -5.66 -14.24
C HIS A 382 14.93 -5.08 -13.06
N ALA A 383 15.41 -5.25 -11.82
CA ALA A 383 14.75 -4.73 -10.64
C ALA A 383 14.60 -3.19 -10.64
N LYS A 384 15.56 -2.45 -11.22
CA LYS A 384 15.48 -0.99 -11.41
C LYS A 384 14.33 -0.57 -12.33
N SER A 385 13.92 -1.41 -13.28
CA SER A 385 12.74 -1.13 -14.12
C SER A 385 11.42 -1.24 -13.34
N LEU A 386 11.44 -1.87 -12.16
CA LEU A 386 10.28 -2.16 -11.34
C LEU A 386 10.10 -1.18 -10.16
N ILE A 387 10.98 -0.18 -10.00
CA ILE A 387 10.85 0.84 -8.96
C ILE A 387 9.62 1.71 -9.17
N VAL A 388 9.11 2.31 -8.10
CA VAL A 388 7.87 3.09 -8.09
C VAL A 388 7.90 4.19 -9.16
N GLU A 389 8.97 4.96 -9.20
CA GLU A 389 9.15 6.09 -10.10
C GLU A 389 9.06 5.67 -11.57
N THR A 390 9.81 4.63 -11.95
CA THR A 390 9.79 4.07 -13.31
C THR A 390 8.42 3.48 -13.65
N ARG A 391 7.78 2.78 -12.71
CA ARG A 391 6.44 2.20 -12.92
C ARG A 391 5.37 3.27 -13.11
N VAL A 392 5.42 4.35 -12.34
CA VAL A 392 4.49 5.49 -12.48
C VAL A 392 4.65 6.13 -13.87
N GLN A 393 5.89 6.34 -14.32
CA GLN A 393 6.15 6.89 -15.67
C GLN A 393 5.66 5.98 -16.79
N GLN A 394 5.89 4.67 -16.69
CA GLN A 394 5.41 3.68 -17.66
C GLN A 394 3.88 3.66 -17.71
N GLU A 395 3.22 3.63 -16.56
CA GLU A 395 1.76 3.61 -16.47
C GLU A 395 1.14 4.91 -16.96
N GLN A 396 1.71 6.06 -16.61
CA GLN A 396 1.29 7.35 -17.15
C GLN A 396 1.40 7.37 -18.67
N SER A 397 2.53 6.92 -19.23
CA SER A 397 2.73 6.86 -20.68
C SER A 397 1.72 5.93 -21.35
N ARG A 398 1.42 4.78 -20.74
CA ARG A 398 0.41 3.84 -21.24
C ARG A 398 -1.00 4.45 -21.23
N ILE A 399 -1.36 5.14 -20.15
CA ILE A 399 -2.65 5.83 -20.02
C ILE A 399 -2.76 6.95 -21.05
N LEU A 400 -1.72 7.76 -21.22
CA LEU A 400 -1.69 8.84 -22.22
C LEU A 400 -1.85 8.26 -23.63
N ALA A 401 -1.03 7.28 -24.02
CA ALA A 401 -1.13 6.64 -25.33
C ALA A 401 -2.52 6.01 -25.58
N GLY A 402 -3.11 5.37 -24.57
CA GLY A 402 -4.45 4.79 -24.65
C GLY A 402 -5.58 5.82 -24.71
N THR A 403 -5.36 7.03 -24.17
CA THR A 403 -6.37 8.10 -24.13
C THR A 403 -6.20 9.13 -25.24
N GLU A 404 -5.03 9.22 -25.88
CA GLU A 404 -4.68 10.22 -26.89
C GLU A 404 -5.66 10.24 -28.08
N GLY A 405 -6.04 9.07 -28.62
CA GLY A 405 -7.03 8.99 -29.69
C GLY A 405 -8.42 9.47 -29.28
N THR A 406 -8.82 9.21 -28.03
CA THR A 406 -10.09 9.68 -27.48
C THR A 406 -10.03 11.18 -27.19
N ALA A 407 -8.92 11.66 -26.63
CA ALA A 407 -8.67 13.07 -26.35
C ALA A 407 -8.65 13.90 -27.63
N ALA A 408 -7.98 13.44 -28.69
CA ALA A 408 -7.95 14.09 -30.00
C ALA A 408 -9.35 14.17 -30.64
N ALA A 409 -10.14 13.08 -30.56
CA ALA A 409 -11.52 13.10 -31.02
C ALA A 409 -12.41 14.07 -30.23
N LEU A 410 -12.15 14.22 -28.93
CA LEU A 410 -12.87 15.13 -28.05
C LEU A 410 -12.32 16.56 -28.05
N ALA A 411 -11.12 16.81 -28.58
CA ALA A 411 -10.46 18.12 -28.59
C ALA A 411 -11.30 19.18 -29.34
N ALA A 412 -11.99 18.76 -30.41
CA ALA A 412 -12.91 19.62 -31.15
C ALA A 412 -14.10 20.10 -30.28
N PHE A 413 -14.40 19.41 -29.18
CA PHE A 413 -15.54 19.65 -28.29
C PHE A 413 -15.16 20.27 -26.94
N SER A 414 -13.87 20.40 -26.62
CA SER A 414 -13.37 20.88 -25.31
C SER A 414 -12.78 22.30 -25.34
N GLY A 415 -12.89 23.03 -26.46
CA GLY A 415 -12.46 24.43 -26.56
C GLY A 415 -13.31 25.41 -25.72
N PRO A 416 -12.77 26.59 -25.37
CA PRO A 416 -13.42 27.55 -24.47
C PRO A 416 -14.71 28.17 -25.04
N ASN A 417 -14.92 28.12 -26.36
CA ASN A 417 -16.09 28.72 -27.00
C ASN A 417 -17.13 27.65 -27.41
N ALA A 418 -18.29 27.74 -26.76
CA ALA A 418 -19.53 27.04 -27.10
C ALA A 418 -19.44 25.50 -27.25
N PRO A 419 -18.90 24.76 -26.26
CA PRO A 419 -18.82 23.30 -26.30
C PRO A 419 -20.19 22.65 -26.50
N ALA A 420 -21.23 23.17 -25.83
CA ALA A 420 -22.60 22.67 -25.96
C ALA A 420 -23.16 22.78 -27.39
N GLN A 421 -22.80 23.85 -28.11
CA GLN A 421 -23.29 24.12 -29.46
C GLN A 421 -22.59 23.24 -30.50
N ARG A 422 -21.30 22.92 -30.29
CA ARG A 422 -20.58 21.92 -31.09
C ARG A 422 -21.14 20.52 -30.89
N TRP A 423 -21.46 20.15 -29.64
CA TRP A 423 -22.15 18.89 -29.35
C TRP A 423 -23.53 18.82 -30.01
N LEU A 424 -24.33 19.88 -29.93
CA LEU A 424 -25.64 19.97 -30.58
C LEU A 424 -25.53 19.84 -32.11
N SER A 425 -24.59 20.53 -32.74
CA SER A 425 -24.34 20.43 -34.19
C SER A 425 -23.89 19.03 -34.60
N TYR A 426 -23.01 18.40 -33.83
CA TYR A 426 -22.56 17.02 -34.10
C TYR A 426 -23.71 16.01 -33.99
N LEU A 427 -24.57 16.14 -32.96
CA LEU A 427 -25.75 15.30 -32.78
C LEU A 427 -26.80 15.54 -33.87
N ALA A 428 -26.95 16.78 -34.35
CA ALA A 428 -27.85 17.14 -35.43
C ALA A 428 -27.39 16.62 -36.80
N GLN A 429 -26.07 16.54 -37.04
CA GLN A 429 -25.48 16.03 -38.29
C GLN A 429 -25.30 14.50 -38.31
N CYS A 430 -25.45 13.82 -37.16
CA CYS A 430 -25.40 12.37 -37.10
C CYS A 430 -26.71 11.75 -37.61
N PRO A 431 -26.70 10.93 -38.68
CA PRO A 431 -27.90 10.22 -39.11
C PRO A 431 -28.39 9.30 -37.98
N ARG A 432 -29.64 9.46 -37.52
CA ARG A 432 -30.26 8.70 -36.41
C ARG A 432 -29.96 7.19 -36.45
N GLN A 433 -29.84 6.59 -37.64
CA GLN A 433 -29.55 5.17 -37.85
C GLN A 433 -28.12 4.74 -37.46
N ARG A 434 -27.11 5.62 -37.53
CA ARG A 434 -25.71 5.31 -37.15
C ARG A 434 -25.49 5.31 -35.64
N LEU A 435 -26.25 6.11 -34.89
CA LEU A 435 -26.17 6.16 -33.42
C LEU A 435 -26.75 4.89 -32.80
N ILE A 436 -27.90 4.44 -33.30
CA ILE A 436 -28.62 3.24 -32.82
C ILE A 436 -27.80 1.96 -33.11
N SER A 437 -27.20 1.86 -34.30
CA SER A 437 -26.39 0.69 -34.70
C SER A 437 -25.06 0.57 -33.95
N ARG A 438 -24.42 1.67 -33.55
CA ARG A 438 -23.21 1.64 -32.69
C ARG A 438 -23.51 1.33 -31.22
N LEU A 439 -24.63 1.83 -30.71
CA LEU A 439 -25.09 1.48 -29.36
C LEU A 439 -25.47 -0.01 -29.27
N HIS A 440 -26.12 -0.57 -30.29
CA HIS A 440 -26.45 -2.00 -30.35
C HIS A 440 -25.22 -2.91 -30.50
N ARG A 441 -24.18 -2.50 -31.25
CA ARG A 441 -22.93 -3.29 -31.34
C ARG A 441 -22.14 -3.32 -30.04
N ARG A 442 -22.17 -2.26 -29.22
CA ARG A 442 -21.49 -2.24 -27.91
C ARG A 442 -22.25 -3.03 -26.84
N THR A 443 -23.58 -3.02 -26.85
CA THR A 443 -24.39 -3.87 -25.94
C THR A 443 -24.36 -5.35 -26.33
N ALA A 444 -24.24 -5.68 -27.63
CA ALA A 444 -24.08 -7.07 -28.09
C ALA A 444 -22.65 -7.61 -27.88
N GLY A 445 -21.61 -6.79 -28.10
CA GLY A 445 -20.21 -7.19 -27.88
C GLY A 445 -19.83 -7.40 -26.41
N GLY A 446 -20.57 -6.79 -25.47
CA GLY A 446 -20.38 -7.00 -24.03
C GLY A 446 -21.05 -8.26 -23.47
N ARG A 447 -21.95 -8.91 -24.21
CA ARG A 447 -22.63 -10.15 -23.79
C ARG A 447 -22.09 -11.43 -24.44
N ALA A 448 -21.30 -11.34 -25.50
CA ALA A 448 -20.73 -12.51 -26.19
C ALA A 448 -19.46 -13.09 -25.54
N GLY A 449 -18.97 -12.52 -24.43
CA GLY A 449 -17.79 -13.00 -23.71
C GLY A 449 -18.06 -13.99 -22.56
N SER A 450 -19.32 -14.28 -22.21
CA SER A 450 -19.63 -15.03 -20.98
C SER A 450 -20.56 -16.24 -21.14
N SER A 451 -20.78 -16.80 -22.34
CA SER A 451 -21.61 -18.02 -22.48
C SER A 451 -21.19 -19.02 -23.58
N ARG A 452 -19.90 -19.30 -23.73
CA ARG A 452 -19.44 -20.49 -24.48
C ARG A 452 -18.46 -21.32 -23.64
N ARG A 453 -19.02 -22.13 -22.74
CA ARG A 453 -18.48 -23.42 -22.27
C ARG A 453 -19.55 -24.17 -21.46
N ALA A 454 -20.66 -24.50 -22.12
CA ALA A 454 -21.57 -25.56 -21.69
C ALA A 454 -22.37 -26.02 -22.90
N GLY A 455 -22.25 -27.30 -23.24
CA GLY A 455 -23.12 -27.97 -24.21
C GLY A 455 -22.54 -28.09 -25.62
N ASP A 456 -21.63 -29.03 -25.83
CA ASP A 456 -21.57 -29.73 -27.12
C ASP A 456 -21.00 -31.15 -26.94
N ARG A 457 -21.86 -32.04 -26.44
CA ARG A 457 -21.81 -33.50 -26.64
C ARG A 457 -23.21 -34.07 -26.46
N ALA A 458 -24.03 -33.99 -27.51
CA ALA A 458 -25.16 -34.91 -27.69
C ALA A 458 -25.71 -34.84 -29.12
N ALA A 459 -25.83 -36.03 -29.73
CA ALA A 459 -26.61 -36.37 -30.92
C ALA A 459 -26.14 -35.76 -32.27
N GLY A 460 -26.05 -36.51 -33.36
CA GLY A 460 -26.41 -37.90 -33.62
C GLY A 460 -26.30 -38.11 -35.13
N ARG A 461 -25.58 -39.16 -35.54
CA ARG A 461 -25.73 -39.76 -36.86
C ARG A 461 -25.98 -41.24 -36.64
N SER A 462 -27.15 -41.67 -37.07
CA SER A 462 -27.54 -43.06 -37.35
C SER A 462 -28.37 -43.03 -38.63
N PRO A 463 -28.64 -44.16 -39.30
CA PRO A 463 -27.93 -45.44 -39.32
C PRO A 463 -27.56 -45.83 -40.78
N GLU A 464 -26.79 -46.90 -40.96
CA GLU A 464 -27.20 -48.09 -41.73
C GLU A 464 -26.01 -48.98 -42.16
N GLN A 465 -26.13 -50.24 -41.73
CA GLN A 465 -25.93 -51.49 -42.49
C GLN A 465 -24.56 -51.84 -43.11
N GLY A 466 -24.09 -53.03 -42.73
CA GLY A 466 -23.64 -54.00 -43.73
C GLY A 466 -22.27 -54.64 -43.53
N ARG A 467 -22.28 -55.82 -42.87
CA ARG A 467 -21.55 -57.06 -43.22
C ARG A 467 -20.13 -56.93 -43.79
N ALA A 468 -19.14 -57.43 -43.04
CA ALA A 468 -18.47 -58.73 -43.23
C ALA A 468 -17.22 -58.78 -42.32
#